data_AF-A0A7X6XAZ3-F1
#
_entry.id   AF-A0A7X6XAZ3-F1
#
_cell.length_a   1.000
_cell.length_b   1.000
_cell.length_c   1.000
_cell.angle_alpha   90.00
_cell.angle_beta   90.00
_cell.angle_gamma   90.00
#
_symmetry.space_group_name_H-M   'P 1'
#
loop_
_entity.id
_entity.type
_entity.pdbx_description
1 polymer ?
#
loop_
_entity_poly.entity_id
_entity_poly.type
_entity_poly.pdbx_seq_one_letter_code
_entity_poly.pdbx_strand_id
1 'polypeptide(L)'
;MAEYVYSYLPLPYVKQVYYADYDLRYSVTGGANGSTEDITSKEDDLLRITRMLYDVYRLEEDVRDESQREYMYTYLTAIVSTCALSLMMNESEKDYDRVEKLWGWMRRVDRAMYRGVRSNILFIMNHMSGDRWRILRRQGIKLSKRFLSLKP
;
A
#
# COMPACT_ATOMS: atom_id res chain seq x y z
N MET A 1 -9.48 7.96 -0.44
CA MET A 1 -9.86 7.12 -1.61
C MET A 1 -9.42 7.70 -2.95
N ALA A 2 -9.89 8.88 -3.37
CA ALA A 2 -9.70 9.38 -4.73
C ALA A 2 -8.26 9.66 -5.16
N GLU A 3 -7.40 10.12 -4.25
CA GLU A 3 -6.04 10.58 -4.58
C GLU A 3 -5.13 9.46 -5.13
N TYR A 4 -5.11 8.29 -4.48
CA TYR A 4 -4.28 7.16 -4.92
C TYR A 4 -4.68 6.64 -6.31
N VAL A 5 -5.98 6.57 -6.57
CA VAL A 5 -6.51 6.11 -7.86
C VAL A 5 -6.24 7.16 -8.94
N TYR A 6 -6.48 8.43 -8.64
CA TYR A 6 -6.27 9.54 -9.58
C TYR A 6 -4.81 9.68 -9.99
N SER A 7 -3.85 9.41 -9.09
CA SER A 7 -2.42 9.43 -9.43
C SER A 7 -1.98 8.18 -10.19
N TYR A 8 -2.54 7.01 -9.89
CA TYR A 8 -2.07 5.74 -10.48
C TYR A 8 -2.62 5.49 -11.88
N LEU A 9 -3.87 5.86 -12.14
CA LEU A 9 -4.55 5.60 -13.42
C LEU A 9 -3.84 6.22 -14.63
N PRO A 10 -3.44 7.51 -14.65
CA PRO A 10 -2.79 8.09 -15.82
C PRO A 10 -1.32 7.65 -15.96
N LEU A 11 -0.75 7.02 -14.93
CA LEU A 11 0.69 6.84 -14.79
C LEU A 11 1.37 6.08 -15.94
N PRO A 12 0.78 5.02 -16.53
CA PRO A 12 1.31 4.36 -17.73
C PRO A 12 1.44 5.27 -18.96
N TYR A 13 0.67 6.36 -19.01
CA TYR A 13 0.62 7.26 -20.16
C TYR A 13 1.45 8.54 -19.96
N VAL A 14 1.95 8.78 -18.75
CA VAL A 14 2.77 9.94 -18.43
C VAL A 14 4.16 9.79 -19.05
N LYS A 15 4.54 10.74 -19.90
CA LYS A 15 5.87 10.80 -20.53
C LYS A 15 6.82 11.78 -19.86
N GLN A 16 6.28 12.82 -19.24
CA GLN A 16 7.04 13.91 -18.61
C GLN A 16 6.31 14.38 -17.37
N VAL A 17 7.05 14.60 -16.29
CA VAL A 17 6.54 15.19 -15.06
C VAL A 17 7.12 16.60 -14.96
N TYR A 18 6.24 17.60 -14.86
CA TYR A 18 6.63 18.99 -14.67
C TYR A 18 6.34 19.39 -13.22
N TYR A 19 7.36 19.91 -12.53
CA TYR A 19 7.21 20.49 -11.21
C TYR A 19 6.82 21.95 -11.36
N ALA A 20 5.55 22.25 -11.08
CA ALA A 20 5.03 23.60 -11.05
C ALA A 20 5.11 24.12 -9.61
N ASP A 21 5.75 25.28 -9.41
CA ASP A 21 5.77 25.99 -8.12
C ASP A 21 4.46 26.75 -7.90
N TYR A 22 3.38 25.98 -7.74
CA TYR A 22 2.04 26.48 -7.47
C TYR A 22 1.46 25.75 -6.27
N ASP A 23 0.75 26.49 -5.41
CA ASP A 23 -0.05 25.88 -4.36
C ASP A 23 -1.30 25.23 -4.96
N LEU A 24 -1.15 23.98 -5.40
CA LEU A 24 -2.22 23.14 -5.91
C LEU A 24 -3.04 22.49 -4.78
N ARG A 25 -3.01 23.01 -3.54
CA ARG A 25 -4.02 22.64 -2.53
C ARG A 25 -5.38 23.20 -2.94
N TYR A 26 -5.95 22.63 -3.99
CA TYR A 26 -7.37 22.66 -4.18
C TYR A 26 -7.94 21.71 -3.12
N SER A 27 -8.24 22.25 -1.95
CA SER A 27 -9.12 21.59 -1.01
C SER A 27 -10.44 21.38 -1.77
N VAL A 28 -10.64 20.20 -2.35
CA VAL A 28 -11.99 19.71 -2.62
C VAL A 28 -12.59 19.44 -1.24
N THR A 29 -12.84 20.51 -0.49
CA THR A 29 -13.84 20.51 0.56
C THR A 29 -15.14 20.43 -0.22
N GLY A 30 -15.51 19.20 -0.61
CA GLY A 30 -16.87 18.92 -1.01
C GLY A 30 -17.74 19.34 0.16
N GLY A 31 -18.33 20.52 0.05
CA GLY A 31 -19.52 20.88 0.80
C GLY A 31 -20.63 19.94 0.37
N ALA A 32 -20.67 18.78 1.01
CA ALA A 32 -21.81 17.89 1.05
C ALA A 32 -21.62 17.04 2.30
N ASN A 33 -22.15 17.52 3.42
CA ASN A 33 -23.09 16.77 4.24
C ASN A 33 -23.00 15.24 4.00
N GLY A 34 -21.89 14.63 4.39
CA GLY A 34 -21.71 13.19 4.33
C GLY A 34 -22.60 12.64 5.42
N SER A 35 -23.80 12.24 5.02
CA SER A 35 -24.72 11.43 5.81
C SER A 35 -23.96 10.43 6.67
N THR A 36 -24.39 10.36 7.92
CA THR A 36 -23.87 9.64 9.08
C THR A 36 -23.81 8.11 8.93
N GLU A 37 -23.68 7.55 7.71
CA GLU A 37 -23.86 6.11 7.46
C GLU A 37 -22.60 5.35 6.99
N ASP A 38 -21.54 5.99 6.50
CA ASP A 38 -20.32 5.27 6.12
C ASP A 38 -19.08 5.82 6.86
N ILE A 39 -19.02 5.58 8.16
CA ILE A 39 -17.75 5.62 8.91
C ILE A 39 -16.97 4.35 8.55
N THR A 40 -16.55 4.24 7.30
CA THR A 40 -15.62 3.17 6.88
C THR A 40 -14.26 3.46 7.51
N SER A 41 -13.66 2.45 8.14
CA SER A 41 -12.34 2.62 8.76
C SER A 41 -11.29 2.95 7.68
N LYS A 42 -10.28 3.75 8.03
CA LYS A 42 -9.22 4.13 7.09
C LYS A 42 -8.50 2.90 6.52
N GLU A 43 -8.46 1.82 7.30
CA GLU A 43 -7.93 0.51 6.93
C GLU A 43 -8.75 -0.17 5.83
N ASP A 44 -10.07 -0.16 5.95
CA ASP A 44 -10.99 -0.76 4.97
C ASP A 44 -10.95 0.01 3.64
N ASP A 45 -10.80 1.33 3.69
CA ASP A 45 -10.52 2.17 2.52
C ASP A 45 -9.21 1.77 1.84
N LEU A 46 -8.12 1.62 2.60
CA LEU A 46 -6.82 1.19 2.06
C LEU A 46 -6.89 -0.22 1.43
N LEU A 47 -7.63 -1.14 2.04
CA LEU A 47 -7.88 -2.47 1.47
C LEU A 47 -8.63 -2.38 0.15
N ARG A 48 -9.67 -1.53 0.08
CA ARG A 48 -10.46 -1.31 -1.13
C ARG A 48 -9.63 -0.68 -2.24
N ILE A 49 -8.83 0.34 -1.93
CA ILE A 49 -7.91 0.99 -2.88
C ILE A 49 -6.91 -0.03 -3.40
N THR A 50 -6.26 -0.78 -2.51
CA THR A 50 -5.25 -1.77 -2.90
C THR A 50 -5.82 -2.76 -3.90
N ARG A 51 -7.05 -3.25 -3.66
CA ARG A 51 -7.74 -4.15 -4.59
C ARG A 51 -8.02 -3.48 -5.94
N MET A 52 -8.57 -2.26 -5.92
CA MET A 52 -8.82 -1.50 -7.14
C MET A 52 -7.55 -1.31 -7.97
N LEU A 53 -6.46 -0.84 -7.36
CA LEU A 53 -5.20 -0.59 -8.07
C LEU A 53 -4.61 -1.87 -8.68
N TYR A 54 -4.75 -2.99 -7.97
CA TYR A 54 -4.27 -4.29 -8.45
C TYR A 54 -5.08 -4.83 -9.63
N ASP A 55 -6.37 -4.47 -9.72
CA ASP A 55 -7.26 -4.91 -10.80
C ASP A 55 -7.19 -3.98 -12.04
N VAL A 56 -6.72 -2.75 -11.89
CA VAL A 56 -6.71 -1.74 -12.98
C VAL A 56 -5.69 -2.10 -14.08
N TYR A 57 -4.50 -2.54 -13.72
CA TYR A 57 -3.43 -2.84 -14.67
C TYR A 57 -2.76 -4.18 -14.39
N ARG A 58 -2.54 -4.95 -15.46
CA ARG A 58 -1.65 -6.10 -15.50
C ARG A 58 -0.27 -5.61 -15.91
N LEU A 59 0.57 -5.25 -14.94
CA LEU A 59 1.82 -4.52 -15.18
C LEU A 59 2.78 -5.17 -16.18
N GLU A 60 2.82 -6.51 -16.27
CA GLU A 60 3.64 -7.23 -17.24
C GLU A 60 3.12 -7.14 -18.67
N GLU A 61 1.81 -6.93 -18.85
CA GLU A 61 1.12 -6.95 -20.15
C GLU A 61 0.83 -5.52 -20.65
N ASP A 62 0.39 -4.64 -19.75
CA ASP A 62 -0.09 -3.29 -20.07
C ASP A 62 1.03 -2.26 -20.17
N VAL A 63 2.15 -2.47 -19.45
CA VAL A 63 3.25 -1.50 -19.36
C VAL A 63 4.48 -2.05 -20.09
N ARG A 64 4.80 -1.44 -21.23
CA ARG A 64 5.91 -1.87 -22.09
C ARG A 64 7.27 -1.37 -21.62
N ASP A 65 7.32 -0.20 -21.01
CA ASP A 65 8.58 0.38 -20.54
C ASP A 65 8.97 -0.17 -19.18
N GLU A 66 10.18 -0.71 -19.08
CA GLU A 66 10.69 -1.35 -17.85
C GLU A 66 10.78 -0.35 -16.70
N SER A 67 11.28 0.86 -16.97
CA SER A 67 11.48 1.86 -15.93
C SER A 67 10.16 2.34 -15.33
N GLN A 68 9.15 2.52 -16.18
CA GLN A 68 7.80 2.86 -15.78
C GLN A 68 7.13 1.73 -15.01
N ARG A 69 7.33 0.49 -15.45
CA ARG A 69 6.82 -0.71 -14.77
C ARG A 69 7.41 -0.86 -13.38
N GLU A 70 8.72 -0.69 -13.22
CA GLU A 70 9.40 -0.73 -11.92
C GLU A 70 8.89 0.36 -10.98
N TYR A 71 8.65 1.57 -11.50
CA TYR A 71 8.03 2.65 -10.74
C TYR A 71 6.61 2.29 -10.28
N MET A 72 5.77 1.74 -11.16
CA MET A 72 4.42 1.31 -10.81
C MET A 72 4.42 0.18 -9.78
N TYR A 73 5.36 -0.77 -9.88
CA TYR A 73 5.56 -1.78 -8.84
C TYR A 73 5.97 -1.16 -7.51
N THR A 74 6.85 -0.15 -7.51
CA THR A 74 7.26 0.56 -6.30
C THR A 74 6.08 1.29 -5.65
N TYR A 75 5.25 1.95 -6.44
CA TYR A 75 4.04 2.62 -5.98
C TYR A 75 3.04 1.63 -5.36
N LEU A 76 2.73 0.54 -6.08
CA LEU A 76 1.85 -0.53 -5.59
C LEU A 76 2.40 -1.15 -4.30
N THR A 77 3.70 -1.37 -4.24
CA THR A 77 4.41 -1.90 -3.07
C THR A 77 4.25 -0.98 -1.86
N ALA A 78 4.39 0.33 -2.04
CA ALA A 78 4.22 1.30 -0.96
C ALA A 78 2.80 1.23 -0.38
N ILE A 79 1.76 1.21 -1.23
CA ILE A 79 0.35 1.16 -0.78
C ILE A 79 0.04 -0.16 -0.08
N VAL A 80 0.45 -1.30 -0.65
CA VAL A 80 0.25 -2.62 -0.02
C VAL A 80 0.96 -2.68 1.34
N SER A 81 2.18 -2.14 1.42
CA SER A 81 2.95 -2.11 2.66
C SER A 81 2.30 -1.21 3.72
N THR A 82 1.80 -0.03 3.34
CA THR A 82 1.06 0.86 4.24
C THR A 82 -0.24 0.23 4.71
N CYS A 83 -0.98 -0.44 3.83
CA CYS A 83 -2.20 -1.17 4.20
C CYS A 83 -1.89 -2.28 5.21
N ALA A 84 -0.89 -3.13 4.92
CA ALA A 84 -0.48 -4.20 5.83
C ALA A 84 0.01 -3.65 7.18
N LEU A 85 0.80 -2.57 7.19
CA LEU A 85 1.25 -1.92 8.41
C LEU A 85 0.08 -1.39 9.23
N SER A 86 -0.89 -0.72 8.59
CA SER A 86 -2.08 -0.19 9.25
C SER A 86 -2.87 -1.28 9.96
N LEU A 87 -3.07 -2.42 9.30
CA LEU A 87 -3.75 -3.58 9.89
C LEU A 87 -2.92 -4.21 11.03
N MET A 88 -1.60 -4.31 10.88
CA MET A 88 -0.74 -4.88 11.93
C MET A 88 -0.67 -4.00 13.19
N MET A 89 -0.90 -2.69 13.08
CA MET A 89 -0.90 -1.78 14.22
C MET A 89 -2.07 -2.00 15.18
N ASN A 90 -3.18 -2.59 14.72
CA ASN A 90 -4.35 -2.85 15.55
C ASN A 90 -4.18 -4.06 16.48
N GLU A 91 -3.10 -4.82 16.33
CA GLU A 91 -2.73 -5.98 17.17
C GLU A 91 -3.87 -7.02 17.34
N SER A 92 -4.78 -7.13 16.37
CA SER A 92 -5.91 -8.06 16.41
C SER A 92 -5.65 -9.30 15.57
N GLU A 93 -6.01 -10.48 16.10
CA GLU A 93 -5.98 -11.74 15.34
C GLU A 93 -6.81 -11.67 14.05
N LYS A 94 -7.93 -10.92 14.10
CA LYS A 94 -8.76 -10.67 12.91
C LYS A 94 -8.03 -9.85 11.85
N ASP A 95 -7.17 -8.91 12.24
CA ASP A 95 -6.46 -8.04 11.30
C ASP A 95 -5.23 -8.74 10.71
N TYR A 96 -4.58 -9.63 11.47
CA TYR A 96 -3.56 -10.52 10.92
C TYR A 96 -4.15 -11.46 9.85
N ASP A 97 -5.32 -12.03 10.09
CA ASP A 97 -6.05 -12.84 9.09
C ASP A 97 -6.44 -12.00 7.86
N ARG A 98 -6.82 -10.73 8.03
CA ARG A 98 -7.06 -9.82 6.88
C ARG A 98 -5.81 -9.59 6.04
N VAL A 99 -4.64 -9.41 6.66
CA VAL A 99 -3.37 -9.27 5.95
C VAL A 99 -3.03 -10.55 5.19
N GLU A 100 -3.17 -11.72 5.83
CA GLU A 100 -2.95 -13.01 5.17
C GLU A 100 -3.89 -13.22 3.98
N LYS A 101 -5.19 -12.89 4.16
CA LYS A 101 -6.19 -12.91 3.08
C LYS A 101 -5.84 -11.96 1.95
N LEU A 102 -5.31 -10.77 2.24
CA LEU A 102 -4.86 -9.82 1.22
C LEU A 102 -3.73 -10.42 0.37
N TRP A 103 -2.68 -10.93 1.01
CA TRP A 103 -1.56 -11.58 0.31
C TRP A 103 -2.00 -12.82 -0.47
N GLY A 104 -2.85 -13.65 0.13
CA GLY A 104 -3.42 -14.84 -0.52
C GLY A 104 -4.30 -14.49 -1.71
N TRP A 105 -5.06 -13.41 -1.63
CA TRP A 105 -5.84 -12.87 -2.75
C TRP A 105 -4.93 -12.38 -3.88
N MET A 106 -3.95 -11.51 -3.60
CA MET A 106 -3.00 -11.01 -4.62
C MET A 106 -2.30 -12.17 -5.34
N ARG A 107 -1.81 -13.16 -4.58
CA ARG A 107 -1.15 -14.35 -5.14
C ARG A 107 -2.04 -15.18 -6.07
N ARG A 108 -3.36 -15.21 -5.82
CA ARG A 108 -4.34 -15.92 -6.67
C ARG A 108 -4.70 -15.13 -7.92
N VAL A 109 -4.84 -13.80 -7.81
CA VAL A 109 -5.25 -12.94 -8.92
C VAL A 109 -4.13 -12.74 -9.93
N ASP A 110 -2.91 -12.50 -9.46
CA ASP A 110 -1.75 -12.33 -10.34
C ASP A 110 -0.45 -12.77 -9.68
N ARG A 111 0.08 -13.91 -10.13
CA ARG A 111 1.31 -14.45 -9.55
C ARG A 111 2.56 -13.68 -9.99
N ALA A 112 2.53 -13.02 -11.15
CA ALA A 112 3.66 -12.21 -11.61
C ALA A 112 3.71 -10.91 -10.81
N MET A 113 2.60 -10.19 -10.71
CA MET A 113 2.55 -8.95 -9.94
C MET A 113 2.80 -9.18 -8.44
N TYR A 114 2.28 -10.28 -7.87
CA TYR A 114 2.60 -10.66 -6.49
C TYR A 114 4.11 -10.84 -6.28
N ARG A 115 4.81 -11.47 -7.24
CA ARG A 115 6.26 -11.62 -7.17
C ARG A 115 6.97 -10.28 -7.26
N GLY A 116 6.57 -9.40 -8.18
CA GLY A 116 7.13 -8.05 -8.34
C GLY A 116 6.98 -7.18 -7.09
N VAL A 117 5.79 -7.17 -6.50
CA VAL A 117 5.55 -6.44 -5.23
C VAL A 117 6.43 -7.02 -4.11
N ARG A 118 6.47 -8.35 -3.98
CA ARG A 118 7.25 -9.00 -2.92
C ARG A 118 8.76 -8.82 -3.11
N SER A 119 9.27 -8.85 -4.34
CA SER A 119 10.68 -8.59 -4.62
C SER A 119 11.05 -7.15 -4.32
N ASN A 120 10.17 -6.18 -4.61
CA ASN A 120 10.43 -4.78 -4.30
C ASN A 120 10.47 -4.51 -2.80
N ILE A 121 9.60 -5.15 -2.00
CA ILE A 121 9.72 -5.08 -0.53
C ILE A 121 11.09 -5.58 -0.08
N LEU A 122 11.55 -6.72 -0.61
CA LEU A 122 12.86 -7.28 -0.28
C LEU A 122 14.02 -6.40 -0.77
N PHE A 123 13.89 -5.79 -1.94
CA PHE A 123 14.87 -4.85 -2.48
C PHE A 123 15.00 -3.61 -1.61
N ILE A 124 13.87 -3.00 -1.24
CA ILE A 124 13.82 -1.87 -0.30
C ILE A 124 14.47 -2.28 1.03
N MET A 125 14.16 -3.48 1.55
CA MET A 125 14.80 -4.01 2.76
C MET A 125 16.32 -4.18 2.63
N ASN A 126 16.81 -4.63 1.47
CA ASN A 126 18.24 -4.87 1.22
C ASN A 126 19.03 -3.57 0.98
N HIS A 127 18.43 -2.55 0.36
CA HIS A 127 19.10 -1.29 0.02
C HIS A 127 19.09 -0.25 1.16
N MET A 128 18.37 -0.54 2.25
CA MET A 128 18.36 0.30 3.45
C MET A 128 19.54 -0.02 4.38
N SER A 129 20.43 0.96 4.64
CA SER A 129 21.58 0.81 5.53
C SER A 129 21.24 0.94 7.03
N GLY A 130 21.74 -0.01 7.82
CA GLY A 130 22.29 0.16 9.18
C GLY A 130 21.36 0.53 10.34
N ASP A 131 21.14 1.82 10.58
CA ASP A 131 20.59 2.36 11.84
C ASP A 131 19.07 2.46 11.86
N ARG A 132 18.44 2.66 10.69
CA ARG A 132 17.00 2.95 10.60
C ARG A 132 16.15 1.69 10.66
N TRP A 133 16.70 0.56 10.22
CA TRP A 133 16.14 -0.79 10.42
C TRP A 133 16.05 -1.18 11.90
N ARG A 134 17.00 -0.73 12.74
CA ARG A 134 17.06 -1.10 14.17
C ARG A 134 15.94 -0.50 15.02
N ILE A 135 15.36 0.64 14.63
CA ILE A 135 14.23 1.30 15.31
C ILE A 135 12.90 0.68 14.89
N LEU A 136 12.71 0.46 13.58
CA LEU A 136 11.54 -0.22 13.03
C LEU A 136 11.41 -1.67 13.56
N ARG A 137 12.55 -2.37 13.72
CA ARG A 137 12.60 -3.75 14.26
C ARG A 137 12.44 -3.85 15.78
N ARG A 138 12.86 -2.83 16.56
CA ARG A 138 12.76 -2.86 18.03
C ARG A 138 11.37 -2.50 18.56
N GLN A 139 10.64 -1.61 17.89
CA GLN A 139 9.24 -1.32 18.21
C GLN A 139 8.34 -2.52 17.89
N GLY A 140 8.50 -3.15 16.71
CA GLY A 140 7.79 -4.38 16.34
C GLY A 140 8.04 -5.58 17.27
N ILE A 141 9.27 -5.77 17.79
CA ILE A 141 9.61 -6.84 18.76
C ILE A 141 9.10 -6.55 20.19
N LYS A 142 8.86 -5.29 20.57
CA LYS A 142 8.31 -4.95 21.90
C LYS A 142 6.80 -5.16 21.99
N LEU A 143 6.08 -4.89 20.90
CA LEU A 143 4.64 -5.20 20.79
C LEU A 143 4.41 -6.71 20.78
N SER A 144 5.17 -7.47 19.97
CA SER A 144 5.05 -8.94 19.89
C SER A 144 5.37 -9.68 21.22
N LYS A 145 6.33 -9.20 22.01
CA LYS A 145 6.69 -9.81 23.31
C LYS A 145 5.71 -9.51 24.44
N ARG A 146 4.98 -8.39 24.39
CA ARG A 146 3.88 -8.10 25.32
C ARG A 146 2.66 -8.97 25.04
N PHE A 147 2.43 -9.27 23.76
CA PHE A 147 1.35 -10.15 23.29
C PHE A 147 1.56 -11.64 23.68
N LEU A 148 2.81 -12.10 23.82
CA LEU A 148 3.15 -13.48 24.19
C LEU A 148 3.23 -13.73 25.71
N SER A 149 3.28 -12.68 26.54
CA SER A 149 3.39 -12.80 28.00
C SER A 149 2.06 -12.63 28.75
N LEU A 150 0.95 -12.42 28.05
CA LEU A 150 -0.38 -12.19 28.61
C LEU A 150 -1.41 -13.27 28.25
N LYS A 151 -0.98 -14.35 27.57
CA LYS A 151 -1.77 -15.58 27.48
C LYS A 151 -1.48 -16.41 28.74
N PRO A 152 -2.47 -16.74 29.59
CA PRO A 152 -2.26 -17.64 30.72
C PRO A 152 -1.92 -19.06 30.23
#